data_AF-W4PZV0-F1
#
_entry.id   AF-W4PZV0-F1
#
_cell.length_a   1.000
_cell.length_b   1.000
_cell.length_c   1.000
_cell.angle_alpha   90.00
_cell.angle_beta   90.00
_cell.angle_gamma   90.00
#
_symmetry.space_group_name_H-M   'P 1'
#
loop_
_entity.id
_entity.type
_entity.pdbx_description
1 polymer ?
#
loop_
_entity_poly.entity_id
_entity_poly.type
_entity_poly.pdbx_seq_one_letter_code
_entity_poly.pdbx_strand_id
1 'polypeptide(L)'
;MEKTEKLKAFAKEMKEGFQLVKEKKDHEALKKLQPFVELMRRSGAPHIRLFATYSIAQIRTGELEGFLETYAEVKEMEAKSDEELKLKEQLDGFFNDLMNELQKEDGQPQ
;
A
#
# COMPACT_ATOMS: atom_id res chain seq x y z
N MET A 1 -24.24 22.54 -0.26
CA MET A 1 -23.31 21.59 0.39
C MET A 1 -22.03 21.58 -0.41
N GLU A 2 -21.05 22.34 0.09
CA GLU A 2 -19.93 22.88 -0.66
C GLU A 2 -18.79 21.87 -0.79
N LYS A 3 -18.02 21.94 -1.89
CA LYS A 3 -16.92 21.03 -2.24
C LYS A 3 -15.98 20.69 -1.06
N THR A 4 -15.80 21.63 -0.14
CA THR A 4 -15.02 21.50 1.09
C THR A 4 -15.49 20.37 2.02
N GLU A 5 -16.80 20.13 2.14
CA GLU A 5 -17.33 19.07 3.01
C GLU A 5 -17.08 17.68 2.44
N LYS A 6 -17.20 17.53 1.11
CA LYS A 6 -16.90 16.27 0.41
C LYS A 6 -15.41 15.92 0.52
N LEU A 7 -14.53 16.91 0.41
CA LEU A 7 -13.08 16.72 0.59
C LEU A 7 -12.72 16.33 2.03
N LYS A 8 -13.38 16.94 3.03
CA LYS A 8 -13.18 16.58 4.44
C LYS A 8 -13.64 15.15 4.72
N ALA A 9 -14.80 14.76 4.19
CA ALA A 9 -15.29 13.38 4.31
C ALA A 9 -14.32 12.39 3.66
N PHE A 10 -13.85 12.69 2.44
CA PHE A 10 -12.85 11.89 1.74
C PHE A 10 -11.56 11.71 2.54
N ALA A 11 -11.00 12.80 3.09
CA ALA A 11 -9.80 12.73 3.91
C ALA A 11 -10.01 11.94 5.21
N LYS A 12 -11.22 12.00 5.80
CA LYS A 12 -11.57 11.22 6.99
C LYS A 12 -11.60 9.73 6.68
N GLU A 13 -12.28 9.33 5.62
CA GLU A 13 -12.39 7.93 5.18
C GLU A 13 -11.00 7.32 4.89
N MET A 14 -10.10 8.08 4.25
CA MET A 14 -8.73 7.64 4.01
C MET A 14 -7.94 7.46 5.32
N LYS A 15 -8.07 8.39 6.27
CA LYS A 15 -7.45 8.28 7.61
C LYS A 15 -7.95 7.08 8.38
N GLU A 16 -9.24 6.77 8.28
CA GLU A 16 -9.81 5.56 8.88
C GLU A 16 -9.18 4.30 8.27
N GLY A 17 -9.01 4.26 6.94
CA GLY A 17 -8.28 3.17 6.29
C GLY A 17 -6.86 2.98 6.82
N PHE A 18 -6.11 4.07 7.02
CA PHE A 18 -4.77 4.00 7.63
C PHE A 18 -4.80 3.47 9.06
N GLN A 19 -5.82 3.87 9.84
CA GLN A 19 -5.97 3.39 11.21
C GLN A 19 -6.28 1.88 11.24
N LEU A 20 -7.10 1.38 10.31
CA LEU A 20 -7.39 -0.05 10.20
C LEU A 20 -6.12 -0.89 9.95
N VAL A 21 -5.20 -0.43 9.09
CA VAL A 21 -3.90 -1.12 8.88
C VAL A 21 -3.04 -1.14 10.14
N LYS A 22 -3.03 -0.03 10.89
CA LYS A 22 -2.32 0.04 12.19
C LYS A 22 -2.89 -0.92 13.21
N GLU A 23 -4.21 -1.11 13.19
CA GLU A 23 -4.94 -2.05 14.04
C GLU A 23 -4.92 -3.50 13.52
N LYS A 24 -4.20 -3.78 12.43
CA LYS A 24 -4.14 -5.10 11.76
C LYS A 24 -5.51 -5.63 11.32
N LYS A 25 -6.46 -4.73 11.05
CA LYS A 25 -7.75 -5.03 10.43
C LYS A 25 -7.60 -4.98 8.91
N ASP A 26 -6.64 -5.74 8.37
CA ASP A 26 -6.11 -5.54 7.03
C ASP A 26 -7.18 -5.74 5.93
N HIS A 27 -8.06 -6.74 6.06
CA HIS A 27 -9.18 -6.95 5.12
C HIS A 27 -10.17 -5.78 5.05
N GLU A 28 -10.48 -5.16 6.20
CA GLU A 28 -11.33 -3.97 6.24
C GLU A 28 -10.59 -2.76 5.67
N ALA A 29 -9.31 -2.64 5.99
CA ALA A 29 -8.45 -1.59 5.47
C ALA A 29 -8.37 -1.62 3.93
N LEU A 30 -8.21 -2.81 3.33
CA LEU A 30 -8.19 -2.98 1.88
C LEU A 30 -9.47 -2.44 1.24
N LYS A 31 -10.64 -2.89 1.71
CA LYS A 31 -11.93 -2.42 1.20
C LYS A 31 -12.09 -0.91 1.33
N LYS A 32 -11.61 -0.36 2.45
CA LYS A 32 -11.68 1.08 2.75
C LYS A 32 -10.73 1.89 1.85
N LEU A 33 -9.51 1.41 1.63
CA LEU A 33 -8.45 2.15 0.93
C LEU A 33 -8.48 1.96 -0.60
N GLN A 34 -9.01 0.84 -1.10
CA GLN A 34 -9.03 0.51 -2.53
C GLN A 34 -9.60 1.64 -3.42
N PRO A 35 -10.76 2.27 -3.11
CA PRO A 35 -11.30 3.34 -3.94
C PRO A 35 -10.36 4.56 -4.03
N PHE A 36 -9.57 4.81 -2.98
CA PHE A 36 -8.60 5.91 -2.95
C PHE A 36 -7.39 5.57 -3.83
N VAL A 37 -6.89 4.35 -3.75
CA VAL A 37 -5.77 3.87 -4.58
C VAL A 37 -6.17 3.94 -6.05
N GLU A 38 -7.35 3.40 -6.42
CA GLU A 38 -7.85 3.46 -7.79
C GLU A 38 -8.00 4.90 -8.31
N LEU A 39 -8.49 5.81 -7.47
CA LEU A 39 -8.60 7.22 -7.84
C LEU A 39 -7.22 7.84 -8.10
N MET A 40 -6.24 7.58 -7.24
CA MET A 40 -4.88 8.11 -7.41
C MET A 40 -4.20 7.53 -8.66
N ARG A 41 -4.36 6.23 -8.93
CA ARG A 41 -3.92 5.58 -10.18
C ARG A 41 -4.49 6.27 -11.41
N ARG A 42 -5.82 6.46 -11.44
CA ARG A 42 -6.52 7.08 -12.59
C ARG A 42 -6.18 8.55 -12.79
N SER A 43 -5.92 9.27 -11.70
CA SER A 43 -5.58 10.69 -11.75
C SER A 43 -4.10 10.97 -12.07
N GLY A 44 -3.25 9.94 -12.07
CA GLY A 44 -1.81 10.10 -12.21
C GLY A 44 -1.19 10.89 -11.05
N ALA A 45 -1.83 10.91 -9.88
CA ALA A 45 -1.37 11.62 -8.70
C ALA A 45 -0.67 10.64 -7.75
N PRO A 46 0.67 10.55 -7.76
CA PRO A 46 1.40 9.62 -6.92
C PRO A 46 1.21 9.96 -5.44
N HIS A 47 0.93 8.96 -4.62
CA HIS A 47 0.71 9.14 -3.19
C HIS A 47 1.32 7.98 -2.40
N ILE A 48 2.66 7.98 -2.25
CA ILE A 48 3.45 6.90 -1.64
C ILE A 48 2.83 6.38 -0.34
N ARG A 49 2.42 7.25 0.58
CA ARG A 49 1.85 6.82 1.87
C ARG A 49 0.59 5.96 1.73
N LEU A 50 -0.25 6.26 0.74
CA LEU A 50 -1.50 5.55 0.52
C LEU A 50 -1.21 4.18 -0.08
N PHE A 51 -0.39 4.14 -1.13
CA PHE A 51 -0.02 2.92 -1.83
C PHE A 51 0.79 1.98 -0.92
N ALA A 52 1.75 2.52 -0.16
CA ALA A 52 2.50 1.72 0.80
C ALA A 52 1.61 1.15 1.91
N THR A 53 0.71 1.95 2.49
CA THR A 53 -0.22 1.45 3.52
C THR A 53 -1.16 0.39 2.97
N TYR A 54 -1.63 0.55 1.73
CA TYR A 54 -2.45 -0.45 1.04
C TYR A 54 -1.67 -1.74 0.76
N SER A 55 -0.45 -1.63 0.23
CA SER A 55 0.46 -2.73 -0.04
C SER A 55 0.79 -3.56 1.21
N ILE A 56 0.98 -2.90 2.36
CA ILE A 56 1.16 -3.57 3.66
C ILE A 56 -0.06 -4.41 4.04
N ALA A 57 -1.27 -3.93 3.77
CA ALA A 57 -2.47 -4.70 4.03
C ALA A 57 -2.58 -5.89 3.06
N GLN A 58 -2.25 -5.71 1.77
CA GLN A 58 -2.29 -6.75 0.75
C GLN A 58 -1.40 -7.94 1.13
N ILE A 59 -0.12 -7.69 1.43
CA ILE A 59 0.83 -8.75 1.81
C ILE A 59 0.37 -9.50 3.06
N ARG A 60 -0.16 -8.82 4.08
CA ARG A 60 -0.65 -9.47 5.32
C ARG A 60 -1.88 -10.33 5.12
N THR A 61 -2.68 -10.03 4.08
CA THR A 61 -3.86 -10.83 3.71
C THR A 61 -3.56 -11.92 2.69
N GLY A 62 -2.31 -12.05 2.24
CA GLY A 62 -1.92 -13.00 1.20
C GLY A 62 -2.35 -12.59 -0.21
N GLU A 63 -2.70 -11.31 -0.42
CA GLU A 63 -3.05 -10.76 -1.73
C GLU A 63 -1.75 -10.39 -2.48
N LEU A 64 -0.98 -11.42 -2.86
CA LEU A 64 0.39 -11.28 -3.34
C LEU A 64 0.48 -10.58 -4.69
N GLU A 65 -0.42 -10.88 -5.63
CA GLU A 65 -0.43 -10.26 -6.96
C GLU A 65 -0.63 -8.75 -6.87
N GLY A 66 -1.64 -8.31 -6.12
CA GLY A 66 -1.87 -6.87 -5.93
C GLY A 66 -0.81 -6.21 -5.06
N PHE A 67 -0.17 -6.93 -4.12
CA PHE A 67 1.02 -6.43 -3.44
C PHE A 67 2.15 -6.11 -4.43
N LEU A 68 2.46 -7.03 -5.34
CA LEU A 68 3.53 -6.87 -6.33
C LEU A 68 3.25 -5.73 -7.31
N GLU A 69 2.01 -5.59 -7.78
CA GLU A 69 1.58 -4.46 -8.62
C GLU A 69 1.80 -3.13 -7.88
N THR A 70 1.27 -3.03 -6.66
CA THR A 70 1.35 -1.80 -5.86
C THR A 70 2.80 -1.47 -5.47
N TYR A 71 3.62 -2.48 -5.19
CA TYR A 71 5.05 -2.31 -4.91
C TYR A 71 5.78 -1.72 -6.12
N ALA A 72 5.57 -2.28 -7.32
CA ALA A 72 6.19 -1.79 -8.54
C ALA A 72 5.83 -0.32 -8.79
N GLU A 73 4.57 0.06 -8.57
CA GLU A 73 4.15 1.46 -8.68
C GLU A 73 4.88 2.36 -7.67
N VAL A 74 4.95 1.96 -6.39
CA VAL A 74 5.62 2.75 -5.34
C VAL A 74 7.11 2.90 -5.62
N LYS A 75 7.76 1.88 -6.20
CA LYS A 75 9.18 1.89 -6.54
C LYS A 75 9.53 3.01 -7.52
N GLU A 76 8.66 3.27 -8.50
CA GLU A 76 8.84 4.33 -9.51
C GLU A 76 8.51 5.74 -8.98
N MET A 77 7.86 5.87 -7.83
CA MET A 77 7.50 7.19 -7.26
C MET A 77 8.71 7.88 -6.63
N GLU A 78 8.87 9.18 -6.87
CA GLU A 78 9.87 10.00 -6.18
C GLU A 78 9.43 10.29 -4.73
N ALA A 79 10.24 9.89 -3.75
CA ALA A 79 10.00 10.20 -2.35
C ALA A 79 10.36 11.67 -2.05
N LYS A 80 9.43 12.38 -1.42
CA LYS A 80 9.58 13.81 -1.10
C LYS A 80 9.90 14.07 0.36
N SER A 81 10.01 13.00 1.16
CA SER A 81 10.32 13.07 2.59
C SER A 81 10.97 11.78 3.08
N ASP A 82 11.72 11.87 4.17
CA ASP A 82 12.31 10.70 4.84
C ASP A 82 11.26 9.67 5.27
N GLU A 83 10.04 10.13 5.60
CA GLU A 83 8.93 9.24 5.93
C GLU A 83 8.52 8.39 4.72
N GLU A 84 8.43 8.99 3.54
CA GLU A 84 8.12 8.26 2.30
C GLU A 84 9.26 7.34 1.88
N LEU A 85 10.52 7.77 2.05
CA LEU A 85 11.67 6.92 1.78
C LEU A 85 11.65 5.65 2.65
N LYS A 86 11.39 5.81 3.96
CA LYS A 86 11.26 4.67 4.88
C LYS A 86 10.13 3.72 4.49
N LEU A 87 9.02 4.25 3.98
CA LEU A 87 7.92 3.41 3.49
C LEU A 87 8.34 2.60 2.26
N LYS A 88 9.09 3.21 1.34
CA LYS A 88 9.64 2.48 0.19
C LYS A 88 10.59 1.37 0.63
N GLU A 89 11.54 1.69 1.52
CA GLU A 89 12.49 0.72 2.08
C GLU A 89 11.78 -0.42 2.82
N GLN A 90 10.68 -0.11 3.53
CA GLN A 90 9.86 -1.13 4.18
C GLN A 90 9.22 -2.08 3.17
N LEU A 91 8.70 -1.57 2.05
CA LEU A 91 8.15 -2.43 1.00
C LEU A 91 9.22 -3.24 0.28
N ASP A 92 10.41 -2.67 0.06
CA ASP A 92 11.57 -3.40 -0.48
C ASP A 92 11.91 -4.60 0.42
N GLY A 93 11.86 -4.42 1.75
CA GLY A 93 12.00 -5.50 2.72
C GLY A 93 10.98 -6.62 2.51
N PHE A 94 9.68 -6.28 2.48
CA PHE A 94 8.62 -7.27 2.26
C PHE A 94 8.75 -7.98 0.91
N PHE A 95 9.12 -7.26 -0.15
CA PHE A 95 9.35 -7.85 -1.46
C PHE A 95 10.49 -8.87 -1.43
N ASN A 96 11.63 -8.50 -0.85
CA ASN A 96 12.78 -9.39 -0.77
C ASN A 96 12.48 -10.64 0.07
N ASP A 97 11.78 -10.47 1.20
CA ASP A 97 11.35 -11.59 2.04
C ASP A 97 10.45 -12.56 1.25
N LEU A 98 9.45 -12.01 0.54
CA LEU A 98 8.55 -12.80 -0.32
C LEU A 98 9.33 -13.57 -1.40
N MET A 99 10.24 -12.90 -2.11
CA MET A 99 11.03 -13.55 -3.17
C MET A 99 11.96 -14.63 -2.63
N ASN A 100 12.53 -14.42 -1.44
CA ASN A 100 13.36 -15.41 -0.76
C ASN A 100 12.55 -16.64 -0.32
N GLU A 101 11.30 -16.45 0.11
CA GLU A 101 10.40 -17.55 0.44
C GLU A 101 10.05 -18.37 -0.80
N LEU A 102 9.68 -17.71 -1.91
CA LEU A 102 9.40 -18.39 -3.18
C LEU A 102 10.60 -19.21 -3.69
N GLN A 103 11.81 -18.67 -3.60
CA GLN A 103 13.04 -19.39 -4.00
C GLN A 103 13.32 -20.64 -3.14
N LYS A 104 12.89 -20.64 -1.88
CA LYS A 104 13.05 -21.81 -0.99
C LYS A 104 12.03 -22.90 -1.31
N GLU A 105 10.81 -22.53 -1.71
CA GLU A 105 9.78 -23.48 -2.12
C GLU A 105 10.08 -24.16 -3.46
N ASP A 106 10.74 -23.47 -4.39
CA ASP A 106 11.11 -23.98 -5.72
C ASP A 106 12.34 -24.92 -5.75
N GLY A 107 12.89 -25.30 -4.59
CA GLY A 107 13.78 -26.45 -4.49
C GLY A 107 15.21 -26.26 -5.00
N GLN A 108 16.01 -25.47 -4.28
CA GLN A 108 17.44 -25.74 -4.17
C GLN A 108 17.78 -26.17 -2.73
N PRO A 109 18.09 -27.45 -2.47
CA PRO A 109 18.83 -27.80 -1.27
C PRO A 109 20.22 -27.17 -1.40
N GLN A 110 20.58 -26.32 -0.44
CA GLN A 110 21.99 -25.96 -0.23
C GLN A 110 22.78 -27.21 0.16
#